data_AF-A0A0Q7JQ46-F1
#
_entry.id   AF-A0A0Q7JQ46-F1
#
_cell.length_a   1.000
_cell.length_b   1.000
_cell.length_c   1.000
_cell.angle_alpha   90.00
_cell.angle_beta   90.00
_cell.angle_gamma   90.00
#
_symmetry.space_group_name_H-M   'P 1'
#
loop_
_entity.id
_entity.type
_entity.pdbx_description
1 polymer ?
#
loop_
_entity_poly.entity_id
_entity_poly.type
_entity_poly.pdbx_seq_one_letter_code
_entity_poly.pdbx_strand_id
1 'polypeptide(L)'
;MLQKLPLWQHLAPHRDQQSPSPCAKCLRTLLQAIMIRSVVTIEYDTGKGSERRYIQPIGLYASQGYWYCPAYCFERRGYRLFRADRVRSASLNDLLTCLDEVDKKSIFDWNVHERNASEEQELIVTMEVVRSV
;
A
#
# COMPACT_ATOMS: atom_id res chain seq x y z
N MET A 1 23.12 -42.18 10.29
CA MET A 1 22.74 -41.71 8.95
C MET A 1 22.21 -40.28 9.09
N LEU A 2 23.08 -39.27 8.93
CA LEU A 2 22.72 -37.85 9.07
C LEU A 2 22.46 -37.29 7.67
N GLN A 3 21.18 -37.03 7.34
CA GLN A 3 20.84 -36.25 6.16
C GLN A 3 21.25 -34.80 6.41
N LYS A 4 22.34 -34.36 5.76
CA LYS A 4 22.70 -32.94 5.71
C LYS A 4 21.66 -32.23 4.85
N LEU A 5 20.75 -31.51 5.49
CA LEU A 5 19.79 -30.64 4.82
C LEU A 5 20.54 -29.51 4.07
N PRO A 6 20.05 -29.06 2.91
CA PRO A 6 20.74 -28.10 2.06
C PRO A 6 20.75 -26.68 2.64
N LEU A 7 21.86 -25.97 2.43
CA LEU A 7 22.20 -24.63 2.97
C LEU A 7 21.19 -23.50 2.68
N TRP A 8 20.20 -23.69 1.81
CA TRP A 8 19.17 -22.68 1.52
C TRP A 8 18.11 -22.54 2.62
N GLN A 9 18.00 -23.51 3.55
CA GLN A 9 17.10 -23.37 4.71
C GLN A 9 17.51 -22.29 5.72
N HIS A 10 18.72 -21.73 5.61
CA HIS A 10 19.22 -20.69 6.54
C HIS A 10 19.23 -19.28 5.94
N LEU A 11 18.83 -19.12 4.67
CA LEU A 11 18.80 -17.84 3.96
C LEU A 11 17.37 -17.35 3.65
N ALA A 12 16.34 -18.06 4.12
CA ALA A 12 15.02 -17.47 4.14
C ALA A 12 15.09 -16.25 5.08
N PRO A 13 14.78 -15.03 4.61
CA PRO A 13 14.71 -13.88 5.50
C PRO A 13 13.82 -14.28 6.66
N HIS A 14 14.30 -14.04 7.88
CA HIS A 14 13.62 -14.38 9.12
C HIS A 14 12.23 -13.75 9.05
N ARG A 15 11.26 -14.52 8.56
CA ARG A 15 9.87 -14.07 8.47
C ARG A 15 9.47 -14.02 9.92
N ASP A 16 9.38 -12.82 10.48
CA ASP A 16 8.76 -12.61 11.78
C ASP A 16 7.46 -13.41 11.77
N GLN A 17 7.43 -14.48 12.56
CA GLN A 17 6.36 -15.49 12.56
C GLN A 17 5.02 -14.90 13.06
N GLN A 18 5.00 -13.60 13.37
CA GLN A 18 3.86 -12.81 13.83
C GLN A 18 3.34 -11.81 12.80
N SER A 19 3.91 -11.73 11.60
CA SER A 19 3.29 -10.93 10.53
C SER A 19 2.07 -11.67 10.00
N PRO A 20 0.83 -11.18 10.24
CA PRO A 20 -0.37 -11.85 9.73
C PRO A 20 -0.24 -11.97 8.21
N SER A 21 -0.39 -13.20 7.71
CA SER A 21 -0.46 -13.40 6.26
C SER A 21 -1.67 -12.61 5.73
N PRO A 22 -1.55 -11.91 4.59
CA PRO A 22 -2.71 -11.33 3.94
C PRO A 22 -3.79 -12.39 3.80
N CYS A 23 -5.04 -12.00 4.05
CA CYS A 23 -6.16 -12.87 3.74
C CYS A 23 -6.08 -13.23 2.26
N ALA A 24 -5.81 -14.50 1.94
CA ALA A 24 -5.57 -14.95 0.57
C ALA A 24 -6.75 -14.62 -0.37
N LYS A 25 -7.98 -14.57 0.19
CA LYS A 25 -9.17 -14.10 -0.51
C LYS A 25 -9.08 -12.61 -0.85
N CYS A 26 -8.67 -11.76 0.11
CA CYS A 26 -8.51 -10.33 -0.13
C CYS A 26 -7.46 -10.05 -1.19
N LEU A 27 -6.31 -10.73 -1.13
CA LEU A 27 -5.26 -10.55 -2.13
C LEU A 27 -5.75 -10.93 -3.55
N ARG A 28 -6.50 -12.03 -3.67
CA ARG A 28 -7.13 -12.43 -4.93
C ARG A 28 -8.12 -11.38 -5.43
N THR A 29 -8.98 -10.83 -4.57
CA THR A 29 -9.92 -9.77 -4.95
C THR A 29 -9.19 -8.53 -5.45
N LEU A 30 -8.12 -8.10 -4.76
CA LEU A 30 -7.32 -6.95 -5.17
C LEU A 30 -6.65 -7.20 -6.53
N LEU A 31 -6.04 -8.36 -6.74
CA LEU A 31 -5.48 -8.75 -8.04
C LEU A 31 -6.53 -8.75 -9.15
N GLN A 32 -7.71 -9.33 -8.88
CA GLN A 32 -8.81 -9.33 -9.83
C GLN A 32 -9.21 -7.92 -10.22
N ALA A 33 -9.41 -7.03 -9.24
CA ALA A 33 -9.78 -5.65 -9.48
C ALA A 33 -8.76 -4.87 -10.31
N ILE A 34 -7.46 -5.12 -10.11
CA ILE A 34 -6.39 -4.55 -10.94
C ILE A 34 -6.54 -5.01 -12.40
N MET A 35 -6.74 -6.31 -12.63
CA MET A 35 -6.85 -6.87 -13.98
C MET A 35 -8.07 -6.35 -14.74
N ILE A 36 -9.19 -6.13 -14.06
CA ILE A 36 -10.44 -5.68 -14.67
C ILE A 36 -10.70 -4.16 -14.51
N ARG A 37 -9.75 -3.41 -13.94
CA ARG A 37 -9.85 -1.96 -13.67
C ARG A 37 -11.12 -1.58 -12.91
N SER A 38 -11.35 -2.24 -11.78
CA SER A 38 -12.53 -2.04 -10.93
C SER A 38 -12.20 -1.36 -9.62
N VAL A 39 -13.17 -0.62 -9.08
CA VAL A 39 -13.15 -0.18 -7.68
C VAL A 39 -13.40 -1.38 -6.76
N VAL A 40 -12.80 -1.35 -5.58
CA VAL A 40 -12.92 -2.36 -4.52
C VAL A 40 -13.39 -1.70 -3.25
N THR A 41 -14.39 -2.29 -2.61
CA THR A 41 -14.72 -1.97 -1.22
C THR A 41 -13.87 -2.83 -0.31
N ILE A 42 -13.12 -2.20 0.60
CA ILE A 42 -12.32 -2.88 1.61
C ILE A 42 -12.76 -2.48 3.02
N GLU A 43 -12.66 -3.43 3.95
CA GLU A 43 -12.57 -3.12 5.38
C GLU A 43 -11.10 -3.11 5.77
N TYR A 44 -10.58 -1.93 6.12
CA TYR A 44 -9.16 -1.69 6.35
C TYR A 44 -8.86 -1.40 7.80
N ASP A 45 -7.88 -2.10 8.36
CA ASP A 45 -7.38 -1.86 9.71
C ASP A 45 -6.40 -0.67 9.72
N THR A 46 -6.78 0.40 10.43
CA THR A 46 -5.98 1.62 10.57
C THR A 46 -5.04 1.59 11.77
N GLY A 47 -5.08 0.53 12.59
CA GLY A 47 -4.40 0.44 13.88
C GLY A 47 -5.15 1.11 15.04
N LYS A 48 -6.12 2.00 14.74
CA LYS A 48 -7.05 2.59 15.73
C LYS A 48 -8.46 2.00 15.65
N GLY A 49 -8.73 1.18 14.63
CA GLY A 49 -10.02 0.58 14.34
C GLY A 49 -10.06 0.06 12.89
N SER A 50 -11.21 -0.44 12.46
CA SER A 50 -11.46 -0.71 11.04
C SER A 50 -12.29 0.40 10.40
N GLU A 51 -11.95 0.73 9.16
CA GLU A 51 -12.71 1.69 8.37
C GLU A 51 -13.02 1.10 7.00
N ARG A 52 -14.24 1.36 6.51
CA ARG A 52 -14.59 1.05 5.13
C ARG A 52 -13.92 2.05 4.20
N ARG A 53 -13.37 1.55 3.10
CA ARG A 53 -12.78 2.36 2.01
C ARG A 53 -13.23 1.85 0.67
N TYR A 54 -13.40 2.76 -0.28
CA TYR A 54 -13.49 2.46 -1.69
C TYR A 54 -12.16 2.86 -2.33
N ILE A 55 -11.51 1.88 -2.97
CA ILE A 55 -10.21 2.08 -3.57
C ILE A 55 -10.22 1.61 -5.02
N GLN A 56 -9.53 2.31 -5.91
CA GLN A 56 -9.15 1.81 -7.23
C GLN A 56 -7.69 1.40 -7.17
N PRO A 57 -7.40 0.08 -7.09
CA PRO A 57 -6.03 -0.43 -7.04
C PRO A 57 -5.25 -0.12 -8.33
N ILE A 58 -4.01 0.33 -8.19
CA ILE A 58 -3.08 0.54 -9.32
C ILE A 58 -2.25 -0.72 -9.57
N GLY A 59 -1.89 -1.43 -8.50
CA GLY A 59 -1.08 -2.63 -8.60
C GLY A 59 -0.85 -3.29 -7.25
N LEU A 60 -0.08 -4.38 -7.25
CA LEU A 60 0.36 -5.07 -6.05
C LEU A 60 1.85 -5.38 -6.16
N TYR A 61 2.60 -5.13 -5.11
CA TYR A 61 4.01 -5.53 -5.03
C TYR A 61 4.37 -5.99 -3.62
N ALA A 62 5.37 -6.87 -3.54
CA ALA A 62 5.93 -7.31 -2.27
C ALA A 62 7.21 -6.54 -1.96
N SER A 63 7.36 -6.08 -0.72
CA SER A 63 8.59 -5.45 -0.23
C SER A 63 8.70 -5.68 1.28
N GLN A 64 9.92 -5.88 1.79
CA GLN A 64 10.18 -6.07 3.22
C GLN A 64 9.24 -7.09 3.91
N GLY A 65 8.87 -8.17 3.21
CA GLY A 65 7.99 -9.22 3.74
C GLY A 65 6.49 -8.93 3.73
N TYR A 66 6.06 -7.76 3.23
CA TYR A 66 4.66 -7.35 3.14
C TYR A 66 4.20 -7.12 1.71
N TRP A 67 2.89 -7.26 1.49
CA TRP A 67 2.23 -6.92 0.23
C TRP A 67 1.63 -5.52 0.31
N TYR A 68 1.93 -4.69 -0.69
CA TYR A 68 1.48 -3.31 -0.78
C TYR A 68 0.64 -3.09 -2.04
N CYS A 69 -0.41 -2.29 -1.89
CA CYS A 69 -1.37 -1.93 -2.91
C CYS A 69 -1.43 -0.40 -3.00
N PRO A 70 -0.68 0.25 -3.90
CA PRO A 70 -0.95 1.64 -4.24
C PRO A 70 -2.33 1.74 -4.88
N ALA A 71 -3.14 2.69 -4.44
CA ALA A 71 -4.49 2.86 -4.92
C ALA A 71 -4.96 4.30 -4.76
N TYR A 72 -5.90 4.72 -5.61
CA TYR A 72 -6.68 5.93 -5.35
C TYR A 72 -7.77 5.62 -4.33
N CYS A 73 -7.90 6.44 -3.29
CA CYS A 73 -8.85 6.29 -2.21
C CYS A 73 -9.95 7.34 -2.34
N PHE A 74 -11.19 6.91 -2.60
CA PHE A 74 -12.29 7.84 -2.88
C PHE A 74 -12.72 8.64 -1.65
N GLU A 75 -12.65 8.07 -0.44
CA GLU A 75 -12.98 8.81 0.79
C GLU A 75 -12.00 9.94 1.07
N ARG A 76 -10.73 9.74 0.71
CA ARG A 76 -9.66 10.71 0.95
C ARG A 76 -9.32 11.55 -0.27
N ARG A 77 -9.94 11.25 -1.42
CA ARG A 77 -9.74 11.91 -2.71
C ARG A 77 -8.25 12.07 -3.06
N GLY A 78 -7.50 10.97 -2.92
CA GLY A 78 -6.06 10.99 -3.11
C GLY A 78 -5.46 9.59 -3.17
N TYR A 79 -4.22 9.52 -3.62
CA TYR A 79 -3.46 8.29 -3.74
C TYR A 79 -2.89 7.87 -2.39
N ARG A 80 -2.93 6.57 -2.09
CA ARG A 80 -2.42 6.03 -0.83
C ARG A 80 -1.83 4.66 -1.04
N LEU A 81 -0.88 4.32 -0.16
CA LEU A 81 -0.30 2.99 -0.09
C LEU A 81 -1.01 2.17 0.98
N PHE A 82 -1.71 1.10 0.58
CA PHE A 82 -2.37 0.18 1.48
C PHE A 82 -1.53 -1.07 1.70
N ARG A 83 -1.49 -1.56 2.94
CA ARG A 83 -0.89 -2.86 3.28
C ARG A 83 -1.94 -3.96 3.17
N ALA A 84 -1.73 -4.96 2.33
CA ALA A 84 -2.73 -5.99 2.06
C ALA A 84 -3.00 -6.90 3.29
N ASP A 85 -2.03 -7.04 4.20
CA ASP A 85 -2.21 -7.74 5.47
C ASP A 85 -3.17 -7.03 6.43
N ARG A 86 -3.40 -5.73 6.24
CA ARG A 86 -4.37 -4.93 7.01
C ARG A 86 -5.76 -4.90 6.39
N VAL A 87 -5.96 -5.55 5.24
CA VAL A 87 -7.27 -5.67 4.60
C VAL A 87 -8.01 -6.87 5.21
N ARG A 88 -9.03 -6.59 6.02
CA ARG A 88 -9.83 -7.61 6.69
C ARG A 88 -10.83 -8.28 5.74
N SER A 89 -11.41 -7.50 4.83
CA SER A 89 -12.29 -7.98 3.77
C SER A 89 -12.15 -7.12 2.51
N ALA A 90 -12.42 -7.72 1.35
CA ALA A 90 -12.41 -7.04 0.06
C ALA A 90 -13.47 -7.63 -0.88
N SER A 91 -14.21 -6.76 -1.56
CA SER A 91 -15.17 -7.12 -2.62
C SER A 91 -15.09 -6.13 -3.78
N LEU A 92 -15.28 -6.61 -5.00
CA LEU A 92 -15.49 -5.71 -6.15
C LEU A 92 -16.67 -4.78 -5.86
N ASN A 93 -16.59 -3.58 -6.41
CA ASN A 93 -17.62 -2.57 -6.27
C ASN A 93 -18.02 -2.06 -7.66
N ASP A 94 -19.01 -2.73 -8.24
CA ASP A 94 -19.54 -2.41 -9.57
C ASP A 94 -20.42 -1.14 -9.58
N LEU A 95 -20.68 -0.55 -8.41
CA LEU A 95 -21.47 0.68 -8.27
C LEU A 95 -20.63 1.95 -8.42
N LEU A 96 -19.30 1.84 -8.34
CA LEU A 96 -18.39 2.98 -8.48
C LEU A 96 -17.58 2.84 -9.77
N THR A 97 -17.57 3.91 -10.54
CA THR A 97 -16.78 3.99 -11.76
C THR A 97 -15.32 4.29 -11.42
N CYS A 98 -14.43 3.59 -12.10
CA CYS A 98 -13.01 3.89 -12.09
C CYS A 98 -12.71 5.28 -12.69
N LEU A 99 -11.62 5.86 -12.24
CA LEU A 99 -11.05 7.10 -12.75
C LEU A 99 -9.98 6.76 -13.79
N ASP A 100 -10.13 7.27 -15.01
CA ASP A 100 -9.21 7.02 -16.13
C ASP A 100 -7.78 7.49 -15.83
N GLU A 101 -7.62 8.53 -15.01
CA GLU A 101 -6.31 9.03 -14.60
C GLU A 101 -5.55 8.05 -13.70
N VAL A 102 -6.26 7.22 -12.94
CA VAL A 102 -5.66 6.20 -12.06
C VAL A 102 -5.12 5.05 -12.90
N ASP A 103 -5.81 4.69 -13.99
CA ASP A 103 -5.37 3.63 -14.91
C ASP A 103 -4.08 4.00 -15.68
N LYS A 104 -3.73 5.28 -15.72
CA LYS A 104 -2.47 5.77 -16.31
C LYS A 104 -1.29 5.72 -15.33
N LYS A 105 -1.51 5.34 -14.07
CA LYS A 105 -0.47 5.20 -13.06
C LYS A 105 0.11 3.79 -13.05
N SER A 106 1.37 3.69 -12.62
CA SER A 106 2.03 2.42 -12.36
C SER A 106 2.44 2.31 -10.89
N ILE A 107 2.87 1.11 -10.48
CA ILE A 107 3.42 0.88 -9.14
C ILE A 107 4.68 1.72 -8.84
N PHE A 108 5.34 2.28 -9.86
CA PHE A 108 6.58 3.05 -9.71
C PHE A 108 6.35 4.57 -9.57
N ASP A 109 5.23 5.10 -10.06
CA ASP A 109 4.99 6.54 -10.22
C ASP A 109 3.59 6.99 -9.73
N TRP A 110 2.91 6.15 -8.95
CA TRP A 110 1.56 6.43 -8.43
C TRP A 110 1.44 7.69 -7.56
N ASN A 111 2.52 8.19 -6.94
CA ASN A 111 2.50 9.30 -5.98
C ASN A 111 3.23 10.57 -6.44
N VAL A 112 3.66 10.66 -7.70
CA VAL A 112 4.52 11.76 -8.18
C VAL A 112 3.90 13.15 -7.94
N HIS A 113 2.59 13.30 -8.13
CA HIS A 113 1.93 14.61 -7.93
C HIS A 113 1.75 15.00 -6.46
N GLU A 114 1.59 14.02 -5.56
CA GLU A 114 1.45 14.30 -4.12
C GLU A 114 2.78 14.68 -3.47
N ARG A 115 3.89 14.10 -3.95
CA ARG A 115 5.25 14.47 -3.51
C ARG A 115 5.57 15.92 -3.86
N ASN A 116 5.24 16.34 -5.07
CA ASN A 116 5.52 17.71 -5.53
C ASN A 116 4.70 18.76 -4.75
N ALA A 117 3.46 18.45 -4.36
CA ALA A 117 2.63 19.34 -3.56
C ALA A 117 3.13 19.51 -2.11
N SER A 118 3.85 18.51 -1.56
CA SER A 118 4.50 18.62 -0.25
C SER A 118 5.86 19.34 -0.29
N GLU A 119 6.53 19.40 -1.44
CA GLU A 119 7.82 20.07 -1.61
C GLU A 119 7.69 21.60 -1.79
N GLU A 120 6.51 22.12 -2.14
CA GLU A 120 6.21 23.56 -2.13
C GLU A 120 5.92 24.13 -0.72
N GLN A 121 6.07 23.35 0.35
CA GLN A 121 6.09 23.91 1.71
C GLN A 121 7.45 24.55 2.01
N GLU A 122 7.48 25.86 1.80
CA GLU A 122 8.52 26.83 2.15
C GLU A 122 9.21 26.51 3.50
N LEU A 123 10.44 25.99 3.43
CA LEU A 123 11.31 25.82 4.59
C LEU A 123 11.89 27.19 4.97
N ILE A 124 11.13 28.03 5.68
CA ILE A 124 11.68 29.26 6.27
C ILE A 124 12.52 28.86 7.49
N VAL A 125 13.82 28.67 7.28
CA VAL A 125 14.78 28.53 8.39
C VAL A 125 15.27 29.92 8.77
N THR A 126 14.68 30.50 9.82
CA THR A 126 15.29 31.66 10.49
C THR A 126 16.48 31.18 11.31
N MET A 127 17.70 31.45 10.81
CA MET A 127 18.92 31.34 11.61
C MET A 127 19.05 32.57 12.51
N GLU A 128 18.86 32.41 13.82
CA GLU A 128 19.37 33.38 14.79
C GLU A 128 20.87 33.14 15.01
N VAL A 129 21.69 34.10 14.58
CA VAL A 129 23.14 34.07 14.83
C VAL A 129 23.39 34.47 16.28
N VAL A 130 23.59 33.48 17.15
CA VAL A 130 24.03 33.73 18.53
C VAL A 130 25.52 34.05 18.51
N ARG A 131 25.85 35.33 18.74
CA ARG A 131 27.25 35.76 18.95
C ARG A 131 27.69 35.31 20.35
N SER A 132 28.70 34.45 20.41
CA SER A 132 29.38 34.12 21.68
C SER A 132 30.26 35.30 22.10
N VAL A 133 30.18 35.68 23.37
CA VAL A 133 31.04 36.67 24.04
C VAL A 133 32.25 35.96 24.63
#